data_AF-A0A5R2MVD3-F1
#
_entry.id   AF-A0A5R2MVD3-F1
#
_cell.length_a   1.000
_cell.length_b   1.000
_cell.length_c   1.000
_cell.angle_alpha   90.00
_cell.angle_beta   90.00
_cell.angle_gamma   90.00
#
_symmetry.space_group_name_H-M   'P 1'
#
loop_
_entity.id
_entity.type
_entity.pdbx_description
1 polymer ?
#
loop_
_entity_poly.entity_id
_entity_poly.type
_entity_poly.pdbx_seq_one_letter_code
_entity_poly.pdbx_strand_id
1 'polypeptide(L)'
;LIDRAAHEAGDAGLGHADRLAALRLHALVEVLYATGLRVSELVGLPVTVAQRDDRFFMVRGKGDKERMVPLSAKARSAMRSWLDARAKVPAFGDSPFLFPA
;
A
#
# COMPACT_ATOMS: atom_id res chain seq x y z
N LEU A 1 -7.80 14.02 5.04
CA LEU A 1 -7.16 12.78 5.55
C LEU A 1 -6.01 12.35 4.66
N ILE A 2 -6.23 12.16 3.35
CA ILE A 2 -5.16 11.82 2.37
C ILE A 2 -4.03 12.85 2.36
N ASP A 3 -4.35 14.15 2.27
CA ASP A 3 -3.32 15.19 2.20
C ASP A 3 -2.44 15.28 3.45
N ARG A 4 -3.02 14.97 4.62
CA ARG A 4 -2.27 14.89 5.89
C ARG A 4 -1.30 13.71 5.88
N ALA A 5 -1.78 12.53 5.48
CA ALA A 5 -0.93 11.34 5.39
C ALA A 5 0.20 11.52 4.36
N ALA A 6 -0.08 12.21 3.26
CA ALA A 6 0.93 12.59 2.27
C ALA A 6 2.00 13.52 2.85
N HIS A 7 1.59 14.52 3.64
CA HIS A 7 2.51 15.44 4.32
C HIS A 7 3.38 14.71 5.35
N GLU A 8 2.77 13.90 6.23
CA GLU A 8 3.49 13.12 7.24
C GLU A 8 4.47 12.12 6.60
N ALA A 9 4.11 11.47 5.49
CA ALA A 9 5.00 10.59 4.74
C ALA A 9 6.21 11.32 4.12
N GLY A 10 6.04 12.60 3.80
CA GLY A 10 7.08 13.48 3.26
C GLY A 10 7.98 14.12 4.33
N ASP A 11 7.59 14.06 5.60
CA ASP A 11 8.32 14.71 6.68
C ASP A 11 9.65 14.00 6.96
N ALA A 12 10.75 14.71 6.70
CA ALA A 12 12.10 14.22 6.92
C ALA A 12 12.55 14.31 8.39
N GLY A 13 11.79 15.00 9.26
CA GLY A 13 12.07 15.14 10.68
C GLY A 13 11.61 13.95 11.53
N LEU A 14 10.82 13.03 10.97
CA LEU A 14 10.35 11.83 11.66
C LEU A 14 11.48 10.84 11.93
N GLY A 15 11.42 10.17 13.09
CA GLY A 15 12.22 8.99 13.37
C GLY A 15 11.97 7.89 12.33
N HIS A 16 12.93 6.97 12.16
CA HIS A 16 12.84 5.93 11.12
C HIS A 16 11.55 5.09 11.20
N ALA A 17 11.15 4.69 12.41
CA ALA A 17 9.93 3.92 12.64
C ALA A 17 8.66 4.73 12.32
N ASP A 18 8.60 6.00 12.74
CA ASP A 18 7.45 6.88 12.49
C ASP A 18 7.28 7.16 10.99
N ARG A 19 8.40 7.38 10.28
CA ARG A 19 8.39 7.56 8.83
C ARG A 19 7.90 6.32 8.10
N LEU A 20 8.33 5.13 8.53
CA LEU A 20 7.85 3.87 7.97
C LEU A 20 6.34 3.71 8.17
N ALA A 21 5.83 4.02 9.37
CA ALA A 21 4.41 4.00 9.67
C ALA A 21 3.62 5.01 8.84
N ALA A 22 4.15 6.23 8.65
CA ALA A 22 3.53 7.27 7.82
C ALA A 22 3.45 6.87 6.35
N LEU A 23 4.53 6.29 5.79
CA LEU A 23 4.54 5.76 4.42
C LEU A 23 3.52 4.62 4.24
N ARG A 24 3.44 3.71 5.21
CA ARG A 24 2.44 2.63 5.23
C ARG A 24 1.02 3.18 5.22
N LEU A 25 0.73 4.12 6.13
CA LEU A 25 -0.58 4.72 6.26
C LEU A 25 -0.98 5.48 5.00
N HIS A 26 -0.08 6.27 4.43
CA HIS A 26 -0.33 7.02 3.21
C HIS A 26 -0.67 6.09 2.04
N ALA A 27 0.12 5.02 1.84
CA ALA A 27 -0.15 4.03 0.79
C ALA A 27 -1.49 3.30 1.02
N LEU A 28 -1.81 2.91 2.25
CA LEU A 28 -3.10 2.29 2.59
C LEU A 28 -4.28 3.20 2.22
N VAL A 29 -4.25 4.46 2.64
CA VAL A 29 -5.38 5.39 2.41
C VAL A 29 -5.52 5.71 0.92
N GLU A 30 -4.42 5.93 0.20
CA GLU A 30 -4.46 6.18 -1.24
C GLU A 30 -4.98 4.97 -2.03
N VAL A 31 -4.57 3.75 -1.68
CA VAL A 31 -5.09 2.52 -2.30
C VAL A 31 -6.57 2.35 -1.99
N LEU A 32 -7.00 2.51 -0.74
CA LEU A 32 -8.42 2.44 -0.38
C LEU A 32 -9.25 3.42 -1.20
N TYR A 33 -8.76 4.65 -1.31
CA TYR A 33 -9.44 5.71 -2.05
C TYR A 33 -9.50 5.44 -3.55
N ALA A 34 -8.40 4.97 -4.15
CA ALA A 34 -8.33 4.68 -5.59
C ALA A 34 -9.14 3.45 -5.99
N THR A 35 -9.22 2.43 -5.11
CA THR A 35 -9.75 1.11 -5.47
C THR A 35 -11.13 0.80 -4.89
N GLY A 36 -11.56 1.52 -3.86
CA GLY A 36 -12.80 1.22 -3.15
C GLY A 36 -12.81 -0.14 -2.45
N LEU A 37 -11.62 -0.71 -2.17
CA LEU A 37 -11.51 -1.99 -1.46
C LEU A 37 -12.01 -1.88 -0.02
N ARG A 38 -12.53 -2.99 0.50
CA ARG A 38 -12.80 -3.12 1.92
C ARG A 38 -11.47 -3.25 2.67
N VAL A 39 -11.43 -2.74 3.90
CA VAL A 39 -10.23 -2.86 4.77
C VAL A 39 -9.79 -4.33 4.91
N SER A 40 -10.75 -5.26 5.06
CA SER A 40 -10.46 -6.70 5.16
C SER A 40 -9.85 -7.29 3.88
N GLU A 41 -10.17 -6.76 2.71
CA GLU A 41 -9.56 -7.18 1.44
C GLU A 41 -8.13 -6.64 1.34
N LEU A 42 -7.92 -5.37 1.71
CA LEU A 42 -6.63 -4.69 1.64
C LEU A 42 -5.55 -5.30 2.54
N VAL A 43 -5.90 -5.61 3.80
CA VAL A 43 -4.95 -6.20 4.75
C VAL A 43 -4.52 -7.63 4.34
N GLY A 44 -5.36 -8.31 3.56
CA GLY A 44 -5.07 -9.64 3.02
C GLY A 44 -4.37 -9.64 1.66
N LEU A 45 -4.11 -8.47 1.06
CA LEU A 45 -3.49 -8.41 -0.26
C LEU A 45 -2.05 -8.95 -0.22
N PRO A 46 -1.70 -9.88 -1.12
CA PRO A 46 -0.33 -10.38 -1.20
C PRO A 46 0.58 -9.32 -1.82
N VAL A 47 1.84 -9.25 -1.37
CA VAL A 47 2.84 -8.30 -1.90
C VAL A 47 3.04 -8.45 -3.41
N THR A 48 2.85 -9.67 -3.93
CA THR A 48 2.94 -9.98 -5.37
C THR A 48 1.96 -9.19 -6.22
N VAL A 49 0.84 -8.69 -5.67
CA VAL A 49 -0.12 -7.88 -6.42
C VAL A 49 0.51 -6.58 -6.92
N ALA A 50 1.40 -5.99 -6.11
CA ALA A 50 2.08 -4.74 -6.44
C ALA A 50 3.34 -4.94 -7.30
N GLN A 51 3.79 -6.19 -7.46
CA GLN A 51 4.96 -6.55 -8.29
C GLN A 51 4.59 -6.88 -9.74
N ARG A 52 3.32 -7.25 -10.01
CA ARG A 52 2.87 -7.68 -11.34
C ARG A 52 2.65 -6.51 -12.30
N ASP A 53 1.86 -5.51 -11.88
CA ASP A 53 1.61 -4.29 -12.64
C ASP A 53 1.26 -3.19 -11.63
N ASP A 54 1.98 -2.07 -11.64
CA ASP A 54 1.72 -0.97 -10.71
C ASP A 54 0.48 -0.15 -11.11
N ARG A 55 -0.15 -0.40 -12.27
CA ARG A 55 -1.29 0.35 -12.78
C ARG A 55 -2.63 -0.18 -12.31
N PHE A 56 -2.72 -1.44 -11.89
CA PHE A 56 -3.96 -2.04 -11.41
C PHE A 56 -3.69 -3.18 -10.45
N PHE A 57 -4.61 -3.42 -9.53
CA PHE A 57 -4.63 -4.60 -8.68
C PHE A 57 -5.63 -5.62 -9.18
N MET A 58 -5.24 -6.89 -9.13
CA MET A 58 -6.17 -8.01 -9.27
C MET A 58 -6.67 -8.38 -7.88
N VAL A 59 -7.97 -8.26 -7.65
CA VAL A 59 -8.58 -8.49 -6.34
C VAL A 59 -9.66 -9.55 -6.46
N ARG A 60 -9.63 -10.50 -5.53
CA ARG A 60 -10.62 -11.58 -5.40
C ARG A 60 -11.79 -11.14 -4.52
N GLY A 61 -12.98 -11.11 -5.10
CA GLY A 61 -14.23 -10.74 -4.41
C GLY A 61 -15.10 -11.95 -4.03
N LYS A 62 -16.37 -11.67 -3.68
CA LYS A 62 -17.35 -12.71 -3.31
C LYS A 62 -17.58 -13.69 -4.47
N GLY A 63 -17.59 -14.98 -4.14
CA GLY A 63 -17.82 -16.05 -5.12
C GLY A 63 -16.61 -16.35 -6.00
N ASP A 64 -15.40 -16.07 -5.49
CA ASP A 64 -14.15 -16.40 -6.17
C ASP A 64 -13.93 -15.67 -7.50
N LYS A 65 -14.54 -14.50 -7.65
CA LYS A 65 -14.39 -13.70 -8.87
C LYS A 65 -13.25 -12.71 -8.70
N GLU A 66 -12.29 -12.77 -9.60
CA GLU A 66 -11.24 -11.76 -9.71
C GLU A 66 -11.76 -10.55 -10.49
N ARG A 67 -11.43 -9.34 -10.02
CA ARG A 67 -11.66 -8.09 -10.74
C ARG A 67 -10.38 -7.29 -10.79
N MET A 68 -10.19 -6.61 -11.92
CA MET A 68 -9.13 -5.61 -12.07
C MET A 68 -9.60 -4.28 -11.48
N VAL A 69 -8.76 -3.65 -10.67
CA VAL A 69 -9.03 -2.34 -10.10
C VAL A 69 -7.88 -1.38 -10.42
N PRO A 70 -8.11 -0.30 -11.18
CA PRO A 70 -7.05 0.62 -11.57
C PRO A 70 -6.55 1.43 -10.38
N LEU A 71 -5.27 1.79 -10.41
CA LEU A 71 -4.64 2.67 -9.43
C LEU A 71 -4.47 4.07 -10.00
N SER A 72 -4.81 5.09 -9.21
CA SER A 72 -4.55 6.49 -9.53
C SER A 72 -3.05 6.77 -9.56
N ALA A 73 -2.60 7.83 -10.24
CA ALA A 73 -1.19 8.22 -10.24
C ALA A 73 -0.65 8.48 -8.81
N LYS A 74 -1.48 9.03 -7.92
CA LYS A 74 -1.15 9.25 -6.51
C LYS A 74 -0.97 7.94 -5.75
N ALA A 75 -1.90 6.99 -5.91
CA ALA A 75 -1.79 5.67 -5.30
C ALA A 75 -0.55 4.93 -5.75
N ARG A 76 -0.20 5.01 -7.04
CA ARG A 76 1.05 4.42 -7.56
C ARG A 76 2.29 5.05 -6.93
N SER A 77 2.29 6.38 -6.75
CA SER A 77 3.40 7.08 -6.12
C SER A 77 3.56 6.69 -4.65
N ALA A 78 2.46 6.67 -3.89
CA ALA A 78 2.48 6.25 -2.48
C ALA A 78 2.92 4.78 -2.34
N MET A 79 2.44 3.91 -3.23
CA MET A 79 2.83 2.49 -3.27
C MET A 79 4.31 2.29 -3.53
N ARG A 80 4.92 3.02 -4.46
CA ARG A 80 6.37 2.93 -4.71
C ARG A 80 7.17 3.34 -3.48
N SER A 81 6.85 4.48 -2.87
CA SER A 81 7.53 4.93 -1.65
C SER A 81 7.40 3.94 -0.50
N TRP A 82 6.23 3.31 -0.35
CA TRP A 82 6.03 2.24 0.63
C TRP A 82 6.87 1.00 0.32
N LEU A 83 6.87 0.51 -0.92
CA LEU A 83 7.62 -0.69 -1.31
C LEU A 83 9.13 -0.50 -1.13
N ASP A 84 9.65 0.68 -1.47
CA ASP A 84 11.07 1.03 -1.29
C ASP A 84 11.47 1.06 0.20
N ALA A 85 10.59 1.56 1.07
CA ALA A 85 10.81 1.55 2.51
C ALA A 85 10.67 0.13 3.10
N ARG A 86 9.64 -0.61 2.67
CA ARG A 86 9.39 -2.00 3.07
C ARG A 86 10.57 -2.90 2.75
N ALA A 87 11.18 -2.75 1.58
CA ALA A 87 12.34 -3.54 1.16
C ALA A 87 13.58 -3.33 2.04
N LYS A 88 13.66 -2.22 2.77
CA LYS A 88 14.77 -1.91 3.70
C LYS A 88 14.55 -2.48 5.10
N VAL A 89 13.41 -3.13 5.36
CA VAL A 89 13.06 -3.72 6.65
C VAL A 89 13.16 -5.25 6.53
N PRO A 90 14.22 -5.88 7.05
CA PRO A 90 14.42 -7.33 6.91
C PRO A 90 13.26 -8.17 7.41
N ALA A 91 12.60 -7.74 8.50
CA ALA A 91 11.43 -8.41 9.07
C ALA A 91 10.24 -8.51 8.11
N PHE A 92 10.18 -7.67 7.06
CA PHE A 92 9.12 -7.71 6.06
C PHE A 92 9.50 -8.52 4.82
N GLY A 93 10.75 -8.97 4.69
CA GLY A 93 11.23 -9.77 3.55
C GLY A 93 10.41 -11.04 3.35
N ASP A 94 10.11 -11.74 4.45
CA ASP A 94 9.38 -13.02 4.42
C ASP A 94 7.86 -12.84 4.52
N SER A 95 7.37 -11.61 4.71
CA SER A 95 5.93 -11.39 4.83
C SER A 95 5.26 -11.52 3.46
N PRO A 96 4.24 -12.39 3.31
CA PRO A 96 3.51 -12.52 2.05
C PRO A 96 2.59 -11.32 1.81
N PHE A 97 2.32 -10.51 2.84
CA PHE A 97 1.36 -9.41 2.77
C PHE A 97 2.00 -8.12 2.24
N LEU A 98 1.20 -7.35 1.52
CA LEU A 98 1.59 -6.04 0.99
C LEU A 98 1.80 -5.03 2.12
N PHE A 99 0.97 -5.13 3.18
CA PHE A 99 1.01 -4.28 4.36
C PHE A 99 1.12 -5.12 5.64
N PRO A 100 2.31 -5.65 5.97
CA PRO A 100 2.56 -6.35 7.23
C PRO A 100 2.19 -5.52 8.46
N ALA A 101 1.92 -6.23 9.56
CA ALA A 101 1.70 -5.66 10.89
C ALA A 101 3.03 -5.24 11.53
#